data_AF-A0A9D8F3D0-F1
#
_entry.id   AF-A0A9D8F3D0-F1
#
_cell.length_a   1.000
_cell.length_b   1.000
_cell.length_c   1.000
_cell.angle_alpha   90.00
_cell.angle_beta   90.00
_cell.angle_gamma   90.00
#
_symmetry.space_group_name_H-M   'P 1'
#
loop_
_entity.id
_entity.type
_entity.pdbx_description
1 polymer ?
#
loop_
_entity_poly.entity_id
_entity_poly.type
_entity_poly.pdbx_seq_one_letter_code
_entity_poly.pdbx_strand_id
1 'polypeptide(L)'
;MKIQSLFLLALLGMFAALDTRAASVTLTGTVRDFKAFGTPGGHADFEHFLGFDPGIVKTDLGLDGKPVYTGTAGNPTTTGATEFDQWYRDTAGVNLSTPHSITLTELVPGSGEFVFDSPSFFPIDGMLFNTGIPGPNYHFTFELHTTFTYVPGQTFEFRSDDELWVFIDKKLAIDLGGVHGAMTGSVALDTLSLTAGSTYSLDLFFAERHTVASSFKVTTSIPLVTVPVPNAFPSVYGAMVLGLAALAPGLHRRI
;
A
#
# COMPACT_ATOMS: atom_id res chain seq x y z
N MET A 1 -11.51 66.52 42.55
CA MET A 1 -10.76 66.17 41.32
C MET A 1 -10.43 64.68 41.40
N LYS A 2 -11.25 63.80 40.81
CA LYS A 2 -11.05 62.34 40.82
C LYS A 2 -10.54 61.94 39.44
N ILE A 3 -9.31 61.45 39.37
CA ILE A 3 -8.73 60.90 38.14
C ILE A 3 -9.15 59.43 38.10
N GLN A 4 -10.06 59.10 37.17
CA GLN A 4 -10.40 57.71 36.87
C GLN A 4 -9.31 57.14 35.96
N SER A 5 -8.56 56.15 36.46
CA SER A 5 -7.62 55.37 35.65
C SER A 5 -8.41 54.42 34.76
N LEU A 6 -8.37 54.68 33.45
CA LEU A 6 -8.92 53.84 32.40
C LEU A 6 -7.93 52.69 32.14
N PHE A 7 -8.29 51.46 32.51
CA PHE A 7 -7.55 50.26 32.09
C PHE A 7 -7.97 49.91 30.66
N LEU A 8 -7.09 50.17 29.69
CA LEU A 8 -7.24 49.71 28.32
C LEU A 8 -6.72 48.28 28.23
N LEU A 9 -7.62 47.29 28.21
CA LEU A 9 -7.28 45.90 27.92
C LEU A 9 -6.96 45.79 26.42
N ALA A 10 -5.68 45.73 26.06
CA ALA A 10 -5.27 45.38 24.71
C ALA A 10 -5.51 43.88 24.50
N LEU A 11 -6.62 43.53 23.83
CA LEU A 11 -6.88 42.17 23.38
C LEU A 11 -5.95 41.88 22.20
N LEU A 12 -4.78 41.29 22.49
CA LEU A 12 -3.86 40.81 21.46
C LEU A 12 -4.47 39.55 20.83
N GLY A 13 -5.19 39.72 19.73
CA GLY A 13 -5.68 38.59 18.94
C GLY A 13 -4.49 37.80 18.38
N MET A 14 -4.25 36.60 18.89
CA MET A 14 -3.42 35.62 18.20
C MET A 14 -4.15 35.19 16.93
N PHE A 15 -3.85 35.84 15.81
CA PHE A 15 -4.06 35.22 14.51
C PHE A 15 -2.98 34.16 14.35
N ALA A 16 -3.33 32.89 14.60
CA ALA A 16 -2.55 31.79 14.06
C ALA A 16 -2.62 31.93 12.54
N ALA A 17 -1.47 32.17 11.91
CA ALA A 17 -1.38 32.04 10.46
C ALA A 17 -1.78 30.60 10.13
N LEU A 18 -2.90 30.42 9.43
CA LEU A 18 -3.27 29.12 8.89
C LEU A 18 -2.14 28.71 7.96
N ASP A 19 -1.51 27.57 8.24
CA ASP A 19 -0.56 26.97 7.32
C ASP A 19 -1.34 26.64 6.04
N THR A 20 -1.10 27.39 4.97
CA THR A 20 -1.82 27.29 3.70
C THR A 20 -1.25 26.20 2.80
N ARG A 21 -0.38 25.34 3.34
CA ARG A 21 0.19 24.22 2.62
C ARG A 21 -0.83 23.10 2.50
N ALA A 22 -0.99 22.59 1.28
CA ALA A 22 -1.75 21.38 1.02
C ALA A 22 -1.20 20.25 1.92
N ALA A 23 -2.09 19.58 2.65
CA ALA A 23 -1.69 18.41 3.43
C ALA A 23 -1.20 17.30 2.49
N SER A 24 -0.37 16.40 3.01
CA SER A 24 0.04 15.20 2.27
C SER A 24 0.16 13.99 3.18
N VAL A 25 0.00 12.81 2.57
CA VAL A 25 0.23 11.51 3.21
C VAL A 25 1.09 10.66 2.29
N THR A 26 2.14 10.08 2.83
CA THR A 26 3.00 9.13 2.12
C THR A 26 2.64 7.72 2.55
N LEU A 27 2.31 6.87 1.59
CA LEU A 27 2.00 5.47 1.82
C LEU A 27 3.09 4.61 1.18
N THR A 28 3.60 3.64 1.92
CA THR A 28 4.64 2.74 1.43
C THR A 28 4.06 1.35 1.23
N GLY A 29 4.19 0.84 0.02
CA GLY A 29 3.83 -0.52 -0.35
C GLY A 29 5.05 -1.33 -0.78
N THR A 30 4.80 -2.56 -1.22
CA THR A 30 5.79 -3.46 -1.80
C THR A 30 5.55 -3.57 -3.29
N VAL A 31 6.59 -3.31 -4.10
CA VAL A 31 6.59 -3.63 -5.52
C VAL A 31 7.30 -4.96 -5.72
N ARG A 32 6.77 -5.83 -6.58
CA ARG A 32 7.44 -7.07 -7.01
C ARG A 32 7.60 -7.08 -8.52
N ASP A 33 8.82 -7.33 -8.98
CA ASP A 33 9.22 -7.38 -10.38
C ASP A 33 9.21 -8.83 -10.88
N PHE A 34 8.60 -9.06 -12.04
CA PHE A 34 8.47 -10.35 -12.71
C PHE A 34 9.09 -10.28 -14.10
N LYS A 35 9.58 -11.41 -14.58
CA LYS A 35 10.00 -11.52 -15.97
C LYS A 35 8.80 -11.92 -16.84
N ALA A 36 8.73 -11.34 -18.03
CA ALA A 36 7.74 -11.68 -19.05
C ALA A 36 7.74 -13.18 -19.40
N PHE A 37 6.56 -13.70 -19.73
CA PHE A 37 6.37 -15.04 -20.26
C PHE A 37 7.27 -15.30 -21.49
N GLY A 38 7.72 -16.55 -21.66
CA GLY A 38 8.59 -16.95 -22.76
C GLY A 38 10.07 -16.56 -22.59
N THR A 39 10.43 -15.83 -21.54
CA THR A 39 11.84 -15.55 -21.18
C THR A 39 12.37 -16.53 -20.13
N PRO A 40 13.70 -16.71 -19.99
CA PRO A 40 14.27 -17.55 -18.93
C PRO A 40 13.87 -17.08 -17.52
N GLY A 41 13.07 -17.90 -16.84
CA GLY A 41 12.49 -17.57 -15.53
C GLY A 41 11.27 -16.64 -15.61
N GLY A 42 10.63 -16.54 -16.78
CA GLY A 42 9.40 -15.79 -16.99
C GLY A 42 8.21 -16.37 -16.22
N HIS A 43 7.34 -15.50 -15.71
CA HIS A 43 6.10 -15.88 -15.06
C HIS A 43 4.99 -16.11 -16.09
N ALA A 44 4.11 -17.07 -15.86
CA ALA A 44 3.11 -17.51 -16.85
C ALA A 44 2.01 -16.48 -17.15
N ASP A 45 1.78 -15.56 -16.20
CA ASP A 45 0.70 -14.57 -16.26
C ASP A 45 1.12 -13.17 -16.76
N PHE A 46 2.41 -12.91 -16.96
CA PHE A 46 2.93 -11.59 -17.37
C PHE A 46 3.32 -11.62 -18.85
N GLU A 47 2.86 -10.65 -19.64
CA GLU A 47 3.00 -10.56 -21.11
C GLU A 47 2.39 -11.74 -21.87
N HIS A 48 1.24 -12.25 -21.42
CA HIS A 48 0.65 -13.45 -22.02
C HIS A 48 -0.85 -13.32 -22.34
N PHE A 49 -1.69 -13.15 -21.32
CA PHE A 49 -3.14 -13.10 -21.50
C PHE A 49 -3.63 -11.66 -21.47
N LEU A 50 -4.62 -11.36 -22.33
CA LEU A 50 -5.25 -10.04 -22.42
C LEU A 50 -6.75 -10.17 -22.14
N GLY A 51 -7.34 -9.13 -21.55
CA GLY A 51 -8.79 -9.00 -21.41
C GLY A 51 -9.23 -8.56 -20.02
N PHE A 52 -10.34 -7.84 -19.97
CA PHE A 52 -11.02 -7.51 -18.71
C PHE A 52 -11.62 -8.78 -18.10
N ASP A 53 -11.29 -9.05 -16.84
CA ASP A 53 -11.52 -10.31 -16.15
C ASP A 53 -11.86 -10.08 -14.65
N PRO A 54 -13.01 -9.45 -14.34
CA PRO A 54 -13.45 -9.25 -12.97
C PRO A 54 -13.83 -10.60 -12.33
N GLY A 55 -13.59 -10.73 -11.02
CA GLY A 55 -13.88 -11.95 -10.27
C GLY A 55 -12.70 -12.92 -10.12
N ILE A 56 -11.48 -12.53 -10.51
CA ILE A 56 -10.24 -13.29 -10.26
C ILE A 56 -10.04 -13.55 -8.75
N VAL A 57 -10.46 -12.61 -7.91
CA VAL A 57 -10.30 -12.66 -6.45
C VAL A 57 -11.63 -12.85 -5.73
N LYS A 58 -11.60 -13.57 -4.62
CA LYS A 58 -12.77 -13.74 -3.74
C LYS A 58 -13.12 -12.41 -3.09
N THR A 59 -14.36 -12.34 -2.60
CA THR A 59 -14.88 -11.18 -1.85
C THR A 59 -14.15 -10.92 -0.54
N ASP A 60 -13.47 -11.93 0.01
CA ASP A 60 -12.77 -11.89 1.29
C ASP A 60 -11.27 -12.03 1.07
N LEU A 61 -10.48 -11.16 1.71
CA LEU A 61 -9.04 -11.39 1.83
C LEU A 61 -8.75 -12.65 2.64
N GLY A 62 -7.61 -13.27 2.33
CA GLY A 62 -7.04 -14.33 3.13
C GLY A 62 -6.70 -13.86 4.55
N LEU A 63 -6.52 -14.82 5.45
CA LEU A 63 -6.12 -14.53 6.84
C LEU A 63 -4.76 -13.84 6.95
N ASP A 64 -3.95 -13.95 5.90
CA ASP A 64 -2.65 -13.33 5.70
C ASP A 64 -2.72 -11.95 5.02
N GLY A 65 -3.94 -11.45 4.76
CA GLY A 65 -4.18 -10.16 4.13
C GLY A 65 -3.96 -10.15 2.62
N LYS A 66 -3.88 -11.31 1.95
CA LYS A 66 -3.68 -11.39 0.48
C LYS A 66 -4.99 -11.68 -0.26
N PRO A 67 -5.11 -11.29 -1.55
CA PRO A 67 -6.24 -11.68 -2.37
C PRO A 67 -6.27 -13.20 -2.55
N VAL A 68 -7.47 -13.79 -2.49
CA VAL A 68 -7.63 -15.24 -2.65
C VAL A 68 -8.19 -15.53 -4.02
N TYR A 69 -7.47 -16.31 -4.82
CA TYR A 69 -7.89 -16.70 -6.16
C TYR A 69 -9.23 -17.47 -6.16
N THR A 70 -10.10 -17.19 -7.12
CA THR A 70 -11.41 -17.85 -7.28
C THR A 70 -11.35 -19.15 -8.10
N GLY A 71 -10.30 -19.32 -8.92
CA GLY A 71 -10.11 -20.48 -9.80
C GLY A 71 -10.11 -20.10 -11.28
N THR A 72 -9.65 -20.98 -12.16
CA THR A 72 -9.56 -20.69 -13.61
C THR A 72 -10.91 -20.73 -14.33
N ALA A 73 -11.93 -21.36 -13.73
CA ALA A 73 -13.26 -21.42 -14.30
C ALA A 73 -13.92 -20.03 -14.28
N GLY A 74 -13.93 -19.39 -15.46
CA GLY A 74 -14.45 -18.02 -15.62
C GLY A 74 -13.39 -16.92 -15.57
N ASN A 75 -12.12 -17.26 -15.31
CA ASN A 75 -11.02 -16.30 -15.25
C ASN A 75 -9.92 -16.62 -16.28
N PRO A 76 -10.12 -16.30 -17.57
CA PRO A 76 -9.24 -16.72 -18.66
C PRO A 76 -7.88 -16.02 -18.67
N THR A 77 -7.64 -15.00 -17.85
CA THR A 77 -6.40 -14.21 -17.91
C THR A 77 -5.34 -14.62 -16.89
N THR A 78 -5.54 -15.75 -16.21
CA THR A 78 -4.63 -16.27 -15.18
C THR A 78 -4.39 -17.77 -15.38
N THR A 79 -3.25 -18.29 -14.91
CA THR A 79 -2.85 -19.69 -15.15
C THR A 79 -3.15 -20.66 -14.00
N GLY A 80 -3.43 -20.16 -12.80
CA GLY A 80 -3.75 -21.02 -11.67
C GLY A 80 -3.54 -20.36 -10.32
N ALA A 81 -3.97 -21.08 -9.26
CA ALA A 81 -3.85 -20.59 -7.89
C ALA A 81 -2.39 -20.46 -7.43
N THR A 82 -1.51 -21.35 -7.89
CA THR A 82 -0.09 -21.34 -7.52
C THR A 82 0.62 -20.12 -8.09
N GLU A 83 0.38 -19.83 -9.36
CA GLU A 83 0.94 -18.70 -10.09
C GLU A 83 0.37 -17.38 -9.56
N PHE A 84 -0.95 -17.30 -9.35
CA PHE A 84 -1.57 -16.13 -8.76
C PHE A 84 -1.04 -15.81 -7.35
N ASP A 85 -0.80 -16.81 -6.50
CA ASP A 85 -0.26 -16.59 -5.15
C ASP A 85 1.14 -15.93 -5.17
N GLN A 86 1.91 -16.14 -6.25
CA GLN A 86 3.24 -15.53 -6.42
C GLN A 86 3.17 -14.03 -6.72
N TRP A 87 2.04 -13.50 -7.19
CA TRP A 87 1.89 -12.08 -7.53
C TRP A 87 2.14 -11.18 -6.31
N TYR A 88 1.69 -11.61 -5.13
CA TYR A 88 1.78 -10.82 -3.89
C TYR A 88 2.62 -11.51 -2.80
N ARG A 89 3.53 -12.41 -3.21
CA ARG A 89 4.49 -13.08 -2.32
C ARG A 89 5.88 -13.14 -2.93
N ASP A 90 6.87 -12.91 -2.09
CA ASP A 90 8.28 -13.07 -2.48
C ASP A 90 8.57 -14.55 -2.69
N THR A 91 8.82 -14.92 -3.94
CA THR A 91 9.02 -16.32 -4.35
C THR A 91 10.37 -16.46 -5.01
N ALA A 92 11.26 -17.23 -4.37
CA ALA A 92 12.64 -17.39 -4.83
C ALA A 92 12.70 -17.90 -6.28
N GLY A 93 13.42 -17.17 -7.13
CA GLY A 93 13.57 -17.50 -8.55
C GLY A 93 12.42 -17.04 -9.45
N VAL A 94 11.34 -16.48 -8.88
CA VAL A 94 10.17 -15.97 -9.62
C VAL A 94 10.17 -14.44 -9.67
N ASN A 95 10.29 -13.78 -8.51
CA ASN A 95 10.24 -12.33 -8.42
C ASN A 95 11.35 -11.75 -7.53
N LEU A 96 11.58 -10.44 -7.68
CA LEU A 96 12.35 -9.62 -6.75
C LEU A 96 11.45 -8.51 -6.20
N SER A 97 11.67 -8.07 -4.97
CA SER A 97 10.81 -7.07 -4.33
C SER A 97 11.60 -5.86 -3.81
N THR A 98 10.93 -4.71 -3.75
CA THR A 98 11.44 -3.48 -3.12
C THR A 98 10.28 -2.67 -2.55
N PRO A 99 10.47 -1.92 -1.44
CA PRO A 99 9.48 -0.94 -1.02
C PRO A 99 9.38 0.20 -2.05
N HIS A 100 8.17 0.73 -2.22
CA HIS A 100 7.91 1.94 -3.01
C HIS A 100 6.89 2.81 -2.28
N SER A 101 7.12 4.13 -2.29
CA SER A 101 6.25 5.09 -1.61
C SER A 101 5.53 5.98 -2.62
N ILE A 102 4.22 6.10 -2.46
CA ILE A 102 3.39 7.10 -3.16
C ILE A 102 3.02 8.20 -2.18
N THR A 103 2.99 9.46 -2.63
CA THR A 103 2.59 10.60 -1.80
C THR A 103 1.32 11.21 -2.37
N LEU A 104 0.22 11.10 -1.62
CA LEU A 104 -1.02 11.76 -1.95
C LEU A 104 -0.97 13.18 -1.40
N THR A 105 -1.32 14.16 -2.22
CA THR A 105 -1.38 15.58 -1.86
C THR A 105 -2.80 16.06 -1.93
N GLU A 106 -3.20 16.87 -0.95
CA GLU A 106 -4.51 17.51 -0.95
C GLU A 106 -4.67 18.42 -2.18
N LEU A 107 -5.75 18.25 -2.95
CA LEU A 107 -5.99 18.97 -4.21
C LEU A 107 -6.05 20.47 -4.00
N VAL A 108 -6.78 20.89 -2.97
CA VAL A 108 -6.90 22.28 -2.53
C VAL A 108 -6.71 22.30 -1.01
N PRO A 109 -5.86 23.17 -0.45
CA PRO A 109 -5.66 23.25 1.00
C PRO A 109 -6.98 23.36 1.77
N GLY A 110 -7.24 22.40 2.65
CA GLY A 110 -8.46 22.32 3.47
C GLY A 110 -9.69 21.71 2.77
N SER A 111 -9.57 21.18 1.56
CA SER A 111 -10.65 20.48 0.86
C SER A 111 -10.95 19.09 1.44
N GLY A 112 -9.96 18.45 2.06
CA GLY A 112 -10.03 17.06 2.50
C GLY A 112 -9.95 16.03 1.36
N GLU A 113 -9.71 16.45 0.12
CA GLU A 113 -9.58 15.56 -1.04
C GLU A 113 -8.12 15.40 -1.45
N PHE A 114 -7.61 14.18 -1.44
CA PHE A 114 -6.22 13.84 -1.68
C PHE A 114 -6.06 13.09 -3.00
N VAL A 115 -5.00 13.41 -3.74
CA VAL A 115 -4.68 12.79 -5.02
C VAL A 115 -3.24 12.34 -5.10
N PHE A 116 -3.03 11.17 -5.69
CA PHE A 116 -1.78 10.79 -6.37
C PHE A 116 -2.16 10.44 -7.81
N ASP A 117 -1.52 11.05 -8.81
CA ASP A 117 -1.83 10.81 -10.22
C ASP A 117 -0.55 10.61 -11.02
N SER A 118 -0.32 9.39 -11.47
CA SER A 118 0.76 9.02 -12.36
C SER A 118 0.19 8.43 -13.65
N PRO A 119 0.16 9.19 -14.76
CA PRO A 119 -0.22 8.68 -16.08
C PRO A 119 0.85 7.78 -16.72
N SER A 120 2.00 7.62 -16.07
CA SER A 120 3.12 6.77 -16.50
C SER A 120 3.80 6.21 -15.25
N PHE A 121 3.21 5.16 -14.67
CA PHE A 121 3.62 4.63 -13.39
C PHE A 121 4.61 3.47 -13.53
N PHE A 122 5.90 3.79 -13.48
CA PHE A 122 6.97 2.79 -13.55
C PHE A 122 7.88 2.89 -12.32
N PRO A 123 7.45 2.36 -11.16
CA PRO A 123 8.09 2.60 -9.87
C PRO A 123 9.48 1.96 -9.71
N ILE A 124 9.86 1.09 -10.66
CA ILE A 124 11.07 0.26 -10.62
C ILE A 124 11.87 0.31 -11.94
N ASP A 125 11.76 1.42 -12.69
CA ASP A 125 12.61 1.69 -13.85
C ASP A 125 14.09 1.60 -13.50
N GLY A 126 14.87 0.83 -14.27
CA GLY A 126 16.30 0.65 -14.07
C GLY A 126 16.68 -0.11 -12.78
N MET A 127 15.72 -0.72 -12.09
CA MET A 127 15.90 -1.48 -10.86
C MET A 127 15.62 -2.98 -11.09
N LEU A 128 15.94 -3.81 -10.09
CA LEU A 128 15.57 -5.23 -10.04
C LEU A 128 15.93 -5.98 -11.34
N PHE A 129 14.98 -6.64 -12.02
CA PHE A 129 15.26 -7.36 -13.27
C PHE A 129 15.49 -6.44 -14.47
N ASN A 130 15.15 -5.15 -14.34
CA ASN A 130 15.36 -4.12 -15.36
C ASN A 130 16.68 -3.33 -15.16
N THR A 131 17.54 -3.73 -14.24
CA THR A 131 18.85 -3.08 -14.03
C THR A 131 19.69 -3.06 -15.30
N GLY A 132 19.99 -1.84 -15.80
CA GLY A 132 20.79 -1.64 -17.02
C GLY A 132 20.05 -1.88 -18.33
N ILE A 133 18.73 -2.13 -18.28
CA ILE A 133 17.87 -2.26 -19.46
C ILE A 133 17.20 -0.89 -19.70
N PRO A 134 17.38 -0.26 -20.89
CA PRO A 134 16.72 1.00 -21.19
C PRO A 134 15.20 0.85 -21.38
N GLY A 135 14.45 1.86 -20.95
CA GLY A 135 13.00 1.93 -21.14
C GLY A 135 12.21 1.54 -19.88
N PRO A 136 10.87 1.58 -19.96
CA PRO A 136 10.03 1.32 -18.80
C PRO A 136 10.11 -0.13 -18.31
N ASN A 137 10.10 -0.32 -16.99
CA ASN A 137 9.97 -1.62 -16.35
C ASN A 137 8.49 -1.96 -16.14
N TYR A 138 7.99 -2.85 -16.99
CA TYR A 138 6.65 -3.43 -16.87
C TYR A 138 6.68 -4.64 -15.93
N HIS A 139 5.63 -5.45 -15.98
CA HIS A 139 5.58 -6.77 -15.36
C HIS A 139 5.84 -6.74 -13.86
N PHE A 140 5.05 -5.95 -13.15
CA PHE A 140 5.19 -5.81 -11.70
C PHE A 140 3.86 -5.80 -10.98
N THR A 141 3.90 -6.04 -9.68
CA THR A 141 2.76 -5.83 -8.79
C THR A 141 3.08 -4.74 -7.79
N PHE A 142 2.05 -4.03 -7.32
CA PHE A 142 2.16 -3.11 -6.18
C PHE A 142 1.10 -3.45 -5.14
N GLU A 143 1.57 -3.70 -3.92
CA GLU A 143 0.75 -4.07 -2.77
C GLU A 143 0.87 -3.02 -1.68
N LEU A 144 -0.26 -2.53 -1.18
CA LEU A 144 -0.31 -1.51 -0.15
C LEU A 144 -1.35 -1.84 0.91
N HIS A 145 -0.95 -1.75 2.18
CA HIS A 145 -1.84 -1.89 3.33
C HIS A 145 -1.82 -0.60 4.13
N THR A 146 -3.01 -0.09 4.46
CA THR A 146 -3.18 1.09 5.31
C THR A 146 -4.45 0.95 6.15
N THR A 147 -4.67 1.92 7.03
CA THR A 147 -5.89 2.00 7.83
C THR A 147 -6.44 3.41 7.76
N PHE A 148 -7.72 3.55 8.09
CA PHE A 148 -8.37 4.84 8.17
C PHE A 148 -9.51 4.81 9.18
N THR A 149 -9.85 5.98 9.72
CA THR A 149 -11.06 6.15 10.52
C THR A 149 -12.19 6.63 9.61
N TYR A 150 -13.29 5.89 9.59
CA TYR A 150 -14.42 6.20 8.73
C TYR A 150 -15.18 7.44 9.21
N VAL A 151 -15.40 8.36 8.28
CA VAL A 151 -16.28 9.52 8.42
C VAL A 151 -17.33 9.44 7.30
N PRO A 152 -18.63 9.65 7.60
CA PRO A 152 -19.68 9.62 6.58
C PRO A 152 -19.43 10.61 5.43
N GLY A 153 -19.79 10.20 4.21
CA GLY A 153 -19.62 10.94 2.97
C GLY A 153 -18.29 10.71 2.25
N GLN A 154 -17.42 9.85 2.79
CA GLN A 154 -16.12 9.56 2.20
C GLN A 154 -16.21 8.70 0.93
N THR A 155 -15.26 8.94 0.03
CA THR A 155 -15.16 8.28 -1.27
C THR A 155 -13.72 7.85 -1.52
N PHE A 156 -13.57 6.76 -2.26
CA PHE A 156 -12.29 6.30 -2.80
C PHE A 156 -12.46 6.02 -4.29
N GLU A 157 -11.58 6.57 -5.11
CA GLU A 157 -11.52 6.35 -6.55
C GLU A 157 -10.10 5.93 -6.94
N PHE A 158 -10.03 5.03 -7.91
CA PHE A 158 -8.80 4.52 -8.48
C PHE A 158 -8.83 4.57 -10.00
N ARG A 159 -7.67 4.73 -10.64
CA ARG A 159 -7.46 4.44 -12.07
C ARG A 159 -6.23 3.56 -12.29
N SER A 160 -6.43 2.39 -12.91
CA SER A 160 -5.41 1.40 -13.24
C SER A 160 -5.34 1.11 -14.74
N ASP A 161 -4.13 0.80 -15.20
CA ASP A 161 -3.76 0.20 -16.49
C ASP A 161 -2.51 -0.61 -16.09
N ASP A 162 -2.56 -1.93 -15.88
CA ASP A 162 -3.67 -2.86 -16.10
C ASP A 162 -4.67 -2.94 -14.92
N GLU A 163 -4.49 -3.87 -13.98
CA GLU A 163 -5.55 -4.35 -13.09
C GLU A 163 -5.37 -3.96 -11.63
N LEU A 164 -6.50 -3.85 -10.92
CA LEU A 164 -6.48 -3.47 -9.51
C LEU A 164 -7.69 -3.98 -8.70
N TRP A 165 -7.41 -4.34 -7.44
CA TRP A 165 -8.40 -4.58 -6.40
C TRP A 165 -8.20 -3.66 -5.21
N VAL A 166 -9.32 -3.20 -4.65
CA VAL A 166 -9.36 -2.51 -3.35
C VAL A 166 -10.24 -3.30 -2.41
N PHE A 167 -9.72 -3.59 -1.22
CA PHE A 167 -10.48 -4.18 -0.12
C PHE A 167 -10.60 -3.15 1.01
N ILE A 168 -11.79 -3.04 1.57
CA ILE A 168 -12.07 -2.24 2.76
C ILE A 168 -12.64 -3.17 3.82
N ASP A 169 -12.07 -3.12 5.02
CA ASP A 169 -12.39 -4.08 6.09
C ASP A 169 -12.29 -5.54 5.61
N LYS A 170 -11.24 -5.82 4.83
CA LYS A 170 -10.96 -7.13 4.20
C LYS A 170 -12.03 -7.63 3.21
N LYS A 171 -12.98 -6.77 2.82
CA LYS A 171 -14.02 -7.06 1.83
C LYS A 171 -13.73 -6.33 0.52
N LEU A 172 -13.87 -7.03 -0.60
CA LEU A 172 -13.67 -6.47 -1.93
C LEU A 172 -14.66 -5.32 -2.18
N ALA A 173 -14.12 -4.14 -2.46
CA ALA A 173 -14.87 -2.90 -2.68
C ALA A 173 -14.74 -2.39 -4.12
N ILE A 174 -13.61 -2.65 -4.79
CA ILE A 174 -13.38 -2.33 -6.21
C ILE A 174 -12.70 -3.54 -6.85
N ASP A 175 -13.21 -3.94 -8.02
CA ASP A 175 -12.67 -5.04 -8.83
C ASP A 175 -12.50 -4.59 -10.29
N LEU A 176 -11.25 -4.37 -10.67
CA LEU A 176 -10.80 -4.10 -12.03
C LEU A 176 -9.82 -5.21 -12.47
N GLY A 177 -10.18 -6.48 -12.24
CA GLY A 177 -9.34 -7.62 -12.63
C GLY A 177 -9.13 -7.73 -14.14
N GLY A 178 -7.98 -8.29 -14.54
CA GLY A 178 -7.63 -8.56 -15.93
C GLY A 178 -6.93 -7.42 -16.67
N VAL A 179 -6.24 -7.75 -17.76
CA VAL A 179 -5.41 -6.81 -18.54
C VAL A 179 -6.28 -5.89 -19.40
N HIS A 180 -6.16 -4.58 -19.18
CA HIS A 180 -6.96 -3.56 -19.84
C HIS A 180 -6.28 -2.19 -19.82
N GLY A 181 -6.53 -1.37 -20.85
CA GLY A 181 -6.11 0.03 -20.81
C GLY A 181 -6.76 0.82 -19.66
N ALA A 182 -6.29 2.03 -19.39
CA ALA A 182 -6.74 2.84 -18.24
C ALA A 182 -8.27 2.82 -17.98
N MET A 183 -8.67 2.23 -16.85
CA MET A 183 -10.05 2.24 -16.34
C MET A 183 -10.11 2.84 -14.94
N THR A 184 -11.28 3.37 -14.59
CA THR A 184 -11.56 3.96 -13.27
C THR A 184 -12.59 3.13 -12.53
N GLY A 185 -12.36 2.91 -11.24
CA GLY A 185 -13.32 2.34 -10.29
C GLY A 185 -13.46 3.24 -9.07
N SER A 186 -14.64 3.28 -8.47
CA SER A 186 -14.87 4.07 -7.26
C SER A 186 -15.86 3.42 -6.32
N VAL A 187 -15.76 3.79 -5.05
CA VAL A 187 -16.67 3.36 -3.98
C VAL A 187 -16.99 4.53 -3.06
N ALA A 188 -18.27 4.70 -2.75
CA ALA A 188 -18.74 5.55 -1.66
C ALA A 188 -18.80 4.71 -0.38
N LEU A 189 -18.08 5.12 0.67
CA LEU A 189 -17.90 4.31 1.88
C LEU A 189 -19.22 4.14 2.66
N ASP A 190 -20.16 5.07 2.49
CA ASP A 190 -21.52 4.99 3.05
C ASP A 190 -22.28 3.73 2.60
N THR A 191 -21.86 3.12 1.48
CA THR A 191 -22.47 1.88 0.97
C THR A 191 -21.96 0.61 1.66
N LEU A 192 -20.87 0.71 2.43
CA LEU A 192 -20.14 -0.44 3.00
C LEU A 192 -20.58 -0.83 4.42
N SER A 193 -21.68 -0.25 4.93
CA SER A 193 -22.21 -0.51 6.28
C SER A 193 -21.19 -0.31 7.41
N LEU A 194 -20.26 0.65 7.23
CA LEU A 194 -19.25 1.00 8.22
C LEU A 194 -19.85 1.82 9.37
N THR A 195 -19.23 1.74 10.56
CA THR A 195 -19.64 2.51 11.74
C THR A 195 -18.77 3.75 11.87
N ALA A 196 -19.38 4.94 11.85
CA ALA A 196 -18.68 6.22 11.94
C ALA A 196 -17.76 6.27 13.18
N GLY A 197 -16.53 6.77 12.99
CA GLY A 197 -15.51 6.85 14.04
C GLY A 197 -14.76 5.55 14.31
N SER A 198 -15.12 4.43 13.68
CA SER A 198 -14.35 3.18 13.75
C SER A 198 -13.20 3.17 12.73
N THR A 199 -12.12 2.47 13.07
CA THR A 199 -10.96 2.29 12.20
C THR A 199 -11.07 0.99 11.41
N TYR A 200 -10.81 1.06 10.11
CA TYR A 200 -10.88 -0.04 9.15
C TYR A 200 -9.59 -0.19 8.35
N SER A 201 -9.35 -1.37 7.78
CA SER A 201 -8.27 -1.58 6.81
C SER A 201 -8.66 -1.08 5.43
N LEU A 202 -7.67 -0.62 4.69
CA LEU A 202 -7.73 -0.45 3.24
C LEU A 202 -6.51 -1.17 2.65
N ASP A 203 -6.77 -2.13 1.79
CA ASP A 203 -5.76 -2.99 1.19
C ASP A 203 -5.89 -2.90 -0.33
N LEU A 204 -4.79 -2.58 -1.01
CA LEU A 204 -4.74 -2.32 -2.45
C LEU A 204 -3.75 -3.27 -3.11
N PHE A 205 -4.18 -3.83 -4.23
CA PHE A 205 -3.42 -4.79 -5.02
C PHE A 205 -3.50 -4.38 -6.48
N PHE A 206 -2.38 -3.94 -7.04
CA PHE A 206 -2.23 -3.57 -8.44
C PHE A 206 -1.32 -4.57 -9.14
N ALA A 207 -1.57 -4.86 -10.42
CA ALA A 207 -0.65 -5.60 -11.27
C ALA A 207 -0.57 -4.93 -12.65
N GLU A 208 0.65 -4.62 -13.08
CA GLU A 208 1.00 -4.23 -14.44
C GLU A 208 1.50 -5.49 -15.15
N ARG A 209 0.70 -6.03 -16.08
CA ARG A 209 1.00 -7.33 -16.71
C ARG A 209 1.28 -7.23 -18.19
N HIS A 210 1.09 -6.07 -18.80
CA HIS A 210 1.26 -5.90 -20.23
C HIS A 210 2.04 -4.64 -20.60
N THR A 211 2.54 -4.63 -21.82
CA THR A 211 3.05 -3.41 -22.45
C THR A 211 1.90 -2.74 -23.23
N VAL A 212 1.91 -1.45 -23.55
CA VAL A 212 3.02 -0.47 -23.63
C VAL A 212 2.75 0.79 -22.80
N ALA A 213 1.82 0.74 -21.86
CA ALA A 213 1.47 1.86 -20.97
C ALA A 213 1.34 1.36 -19.53
N SER A 214 1.38 2.27 -18.56
CA SER A 214 1.11 1.96 -17.15
C SER A 214 0.43 3.12 -16.43
N SER A 215 -0.66 2.74 -15.78
CA SER A 215 -1.73 3.48 -15.14
C SER A 215 -1.80 3.52 -13.62
N PHE A 216 -1.54 4.62 -12.90
CA PHE A 216 -1.83 4.61 -11.46
C PHE A 216 -2.30 5.95 -10.92
N LYS A 217 -3.54 6.00 -10.43
CA LYS A 217 -4.08 7.15 -9.72
C LYS A 217 -4.96 6.73 -8.55
N VAL A 218 -4.84 7.45 -7.44
CA VAL A 218 -5.74 7.41 -6.29
C VAL A 218 -6.33 8.81 -6.12
N THR A 219 -7.65 8.90 -5.99
CA THR A 219 -8.33 10.09 -5.48
C THR A 219 -9.18 9.68 -4.29
N THR A 220 -9.06 10.36 -3.15
CA THR A 220 -9.78 9.94 -1.94
C THR A 220 -10.05 11.09 -0.99
N SER A 221 -11.17 11.05 -0.29
CA SER A 221 -11.47 11.92 0.85
C SER A 221 -11.20 11.26 2.21
N ILE A 222 -10.58 10.07 2.18
CA ILE A 222 -10.21 9.31 3.37
C ILE A 222 -8.90 9.87 3.95
N PRO A 223 -8.84 10.23 5.25
CA PRO A 223 -7.60 10.56 5.93
C PRO A 223 -6.82 9.27 6.21
N LEU A 224 -6.06 8.81 5.21
CA LEU A 224 -5.22 7.63 5.32
C LEU A 224 -4.10 7.87 6.33
N VAL A 225 -3.74 6.86 7.11
CA VAL A 225 -2.61 6.91 8.04
C VAL A 225 -1.59 5.83 7.72
N THR A 226 -0.31 6.13 7.91
CA THR A 226 0.74 5.12 7.75
C THR A 226 0.62 4.07 8.84
N VAL A 227 0.63 2.81 8.43
CA VAL A 227 0.87 1.71 9.38
C VAL A 227 2.39 1.59 9.52
N PRO A 228 2.95 1.66 10.75
CA PRO A 228 4.36 1.35 10.95
C PRO A 228 4.62 -0.09 10.50
N VAL A 229 5.55 -0.29 9.54
CA VAL A 229 5.97 -1.63 9.13
C VAL A 229 6.53 -2.33 10.38
N PRO A 230 6.06 -3.52 10.78
CA PRO A 230 6.70 -4.26 11.85
C PRO A 230 8.14 -4.55 11.44
N ASN A 231 9.10 -3.95 12.15
CA ASN A 231 10.53 -4.15 11.89
C ASN A 231 10.83 -5.65 11.76
N ALA A 232 11.40 -6.06 10.63
CA ALA A 232 12.03 -7.37 10.51
C ALA A 232 13.00 -7.52 11.71
N PHE A 233 12.81 -8.58 12.50
CA PHE A 233 13.53 -8.80 13.74
C PHE A 233 15.05 -8.58 13.53
N PRO A 234 15.71 -7.72 14.33
CA PRO A 234 17.17 -7.65 14.30
C PRO A 234 17.70 -9.01 14.76
N SER A 235 18.48 -9.65 13.89
CA SER A 235 19.19 -10.90 14.16
C SER A 235 20.06 -10.74 15.41
N VAL A 236 19.63 -11.28 16.54
CA VAL A 236 20.41 -11.32 17.78
C VAL A 236 21.40 -12.48 17.70
N TYR A 237 22.40 -12.37 16.84
CA TYR A 237 23.62 -13.18 16.91
C TYR A 237 24.81 -12.24 16.92
N GLY A 238 25.15 -11.77 18.12
CA GLY A 238 26.35 -10.97 18.33
C GLY A 238 26.46 -10.53 19.79
N ALA A 239 27.46 -11.09 20.48
CA ALA A 239 27.94 -10.71 21.81
C ALA A 239 27.18 -11.26 23.04
N MET A 240 27.51 -12.50 23.42
CA MET A 240 27.62 -12.92 24.82
C MET A 240 28.93 -13.69 25.00
N VAL A 241 30.03 -12.96 25.19
CA VAL A 241 31.20 -13.48 25.94
C VAL A 241 31.47 -12.46 27.03
N LEU A 242 30.75 -12.60 28.14
CA LEU A 242 31.11 -11.96 29.41
C LEU A 242 31.74 -13.04 30.28
N GLY A 243 33.06 -12.97 30.41
CA GLY A 243 33.77 -13.64 31.47
C GLY A 243 33.45 -12.99 32.80
N LEU A 244 33.26 -13.79 33.85
CA LEU A 244 33.53 -13.41 35.24
C LEU A 244 33.50 -14.70 36.07
N ALA A 245 34.67 -15.23 36.42
CA ALA A 245 34.82 -16.24 37.45
C ALA A 245 35.74 -15.68 38.53
N ALA A 246 35.17 -15.18 39.61
CA ALA A 246 35.87 -14.98 40.86
C ALA A 246 34.90 -14.94 42.06
N LEU A 247 35.32 -15.65 43.12
CA LEU A 247 34.95 -15.55 44.53
C LEU A 247 33.78 -16.40 45.03
N ALA A 248 34.13 -17.62 45.47
CA ALA A 248 33.40 -18.36 46.49
C ALA A 248 33.91 -17.98 47.89
N PRO A 249 33.02 -17.76 48.88
CA PRO A 249 33.37 -17.89 50.29
C PRO A 249 32.96 -19.28 50.80
N GLY A 250 33.90 -19.93 51.48
CA GLY A 250 33.67 -21.19 52.17
C GLY A 250 32.70 -21.05 53.34
N LEU A 251 31.91 -22.09 53.57
CA LEU A 251 31.28 -22.33 54.87
C LEU A 251 31.57 -23.75 55.33
N HIS A 252 32.10 -23.82 56.55
CA HIS A 252 32.44 -25.01 57.29
C HIS A 252 31.23 -25.92 57.55
N ARG A 253 31.46 -27.23 57.60
CA ARG A 253 30.82 -28.06 58.63
C ARG A 253 31.70 -29.25 59.04
N ARG A 254 32.01 -29.27 60.34
CA ARG A 254 32.38 -30.44 61.17
C ARG A 254 31.32 -31.55 60.92
N ILE A 255 31.66 -32.83 60.87
CA ILE A 255 32.24 -33.73 61.87
C ILE A 255 33.02 -34.82 61.12
#